data_AF-A0A8B8QXN1-F1
#
_entry.id   AF-A0A8B8QXN1-F1
#
_cell.length_a   1.000
_cell.length_b   1.000
_cell.length_c   1.000
_cell.angle_alpha   90.00
_cell.angle_beta   90.00
_cell.angle_gamma   90.00
#
_symmetry.space_group_name_H-M   'P 1'
#
loop_
_entity.id
_entity.type
_entity.pdbx_description
1 polymer ?
#
loop_
_entity_poly.entity_id
_entity_poly.type
_entity_poly.pdbx_seq_one_letter_code
_entity_poly.pdbx_strand_id
1 'polypeptide(L)'
;MVSKTLAEKVVPDFAERMGLDVVVVVPSFMIGPFLCPKLLASIGIALALALGDTNPCKNVCLSKTSMVHPDDVARAHVYLFEHPQAKGRFICSSDVITFKDTAKLLSERLRELPLPLSR
;
A
#
# COMPACT_ATOMS: atom_id res chain seq x y z
N MET A 1 8.91 7.40 -6.86
CA MET A 1 8.12 6.43 -7.67
C MET A 1 8.91 5.94 -8.87
N VAL A 2 9.60 6.84 -9.59
CA VAL A 2 10.45 6.53 -10.77
C VAL A 2 11.38 5.34 -10.58
N SER A 3 12.14 5.26 -9.49
CA SER A 3 13.08 4.15 -9.25
C SER A 3 12.41 2.77 -9.24
N LYS A 4 11.24 2.64 -8.60
CA LYS A 4 10.48 1.39 -8.54
C LYS A 4 9.96 1.01 -9.93
N THR A 5 9.42 1.98 -10.66
CA THR A 5 8.91 1.77 -12.03
C THR A 5 10.01 1.35 -13.00
N LEU A 6 11.21 1.95 -12.89
CA LEU A 6 12.36 1.56 -13.71
C LEU A 6 12.84 0.15 -13.38
N ALA A 7 12.89 -0.21 -12.08
CA ALA A 7 13.25 -1.55 -11.65
C ALA A 7 12.26 -2.61 -12.17
N GLU A 8 10.96 -2.31 -12.15
CA GLU A 8 9.93 -3.22 -12.69
C GLU A 8 10.04 -3.37 -14.21
N LYS A 9 10.31 -2.29 -14.94
CA LYS A 9 10.39 -2.31 -16.42
C LYS A 9 11.46 -3.25 -16.97
N VAL A 10 12.52 -3.51 -16.21
CA VAL A 10 13.61 -4.41 -16.65
C VAL A 10 13.36 -5.88 -16.31
N VAL A 11 12.31 -6.18 -15.52
CA VAL A 11 12.01 -7.55 -15.09
C VAL A 11 11.69 -8.49 -16.27
N PRO A 12 10.86 -8.12 -17.27
CA PRO A 12 10.56 -9.02 -18.39
C PRO A 12 11.81 -9.43 -19.17
N ASP A 13 12.64 -8.45 -19.56
CA ASP A 13 13.88 -8.70 -20.30
C ASP A 13 14.88 -9.55 -19.49
N PHE A 14 14.94 -9.34 -18.17
CA PHE A 14 15.79 -10.13 -17.29
C PHE A 14 15.28 -11.57 -17.14
N ALA A 15 13.96 -11.75 -16.99
CA ALA A 15 13.33 -13.06 -16.88
C ALA A 15 13.57 -13.90 -18.14
N GLU A 16 13.41 -13.31 -19.32
CA GLU A 16 13.65 -13.98 -20.60
C GLU A 16 15.12 -14.42 -20.74
N ARG A 17 16.08 -13.53 -20.44
CA ARG A 17 17.52 -13.84 -20.52
C ARG A 17 17.94 -14.96 -19.57
N MET A 18 17.30 -15.07 -18.41
CA MET A 18 17.64 -16.04 -17.37
C MET A 18 16.78 -17.31 -17.43
N GLY A 19 15.82 -17.40 -18.36
CA GLY A 19 14.87 -18.52 -18.45
C GLY A 19 13.97 -18.67 -17.22
N LEU A 20 13.64 -17.56 -16.55
CA LEU A 20 12.80 -17.53 -15.35
C LEU A 20 11.34 -17.25 -15.72
N ASP A 21 10.40 -17.94 -15.06
CA ASP A 21 9.00 -17.54 -15.05
C ASP A 21 8.77 -16.52 -13.93
N VAL A 22 8.40 -15.29 -14.29
CA VAL A 22 8.31 -14.19 -13.35
C VAL A 22 6.93 -13.53 -13.44
N VAL A 23 6.30 -13.42 -12.28
CA VAL A 23 5.08 -12.65 -12.06
C VAL A 23 5.40 -11.44 -11.20
N VAL A 24 4.84 -10.29 -11.56
CA VAL A 24 5.02 -9.05 -10.80
C VAL A 24 3.73 -8.71 -10.07
N VAL A 25 3.83 -8.51 -8.76
CA VAL A 25 2.73 -7.99 -7.93
C VAL A 25 2.99 -6.52 -7.63
N VAL A 26 2.01 -5.67 -7.96
CA VAL A 26 2.05 -4.22 -7.74
C VAL A 26 1.04 -3.86 -6.65
N PRO A 27 1.46 -3.81 -5.37
CA PRO A 27 0.57 -3.42 -4.29
C PRO A 27 0.30 -1.91 -4.31
N SER A 28 -0.88 -1.53 -3.85
CA SER A 28 -1.22 -0.14 -3.56
C SER A 28 -0.77 0.26 -2.14
N PHE A 29 -1.34 1.32 -1.56
CA PHE A 29 -0.89 1.85 -0.28
C PHE A 29 -1.21 0.89 0.87
N MET A 30 -0.18 0.31 1.48
CA MET A 30 -0.37 -0.71 2.52
C MET A 30 -0.71 -0.12 3.88
N ILE A 31 -1.87 -0.50 4.41
CA ILE A 31 -2.35 -0.17 5.76
C ILE A 31 -2.67 -1.47 6.50
N GLY A 32 -2.08 -1.64 7.68
CA GLY A 32 -2.35 -2.78 8.55
C GLY A 32 -1.20 -3.04 9.52
N PRO A 33 -1.27 -4.14 10.29
CA PRO A 33 -0.20 -4.60 11.16
C PRO A 33 1.10 -4.84 10.37
N PHE A 34 2.23 -4.64 11.02
CA PHE A 34 3.55 -4.80 10.41
C PHE A 34 4.51 -5.47 11.39
N LEU A 35 5.41 -6.30 10.87
CA LEU A 35 6.34 -7.09 11.68
C LEU A 35 7.63 -6.32 12.02
N CYS A 36 7.92 -5.22 11.31
CA CYS A 36 9.17 -4.50 11.46
C CYS A 36 9.14 -3.62 12.73
N PRO A 37 10.24 -3.56 13.52
CA PRO A 37 10.32 -2.62 14.65
C PRO A 37 10.35 -1.15 14.20
N LYS A 38 10.66 -0.88 12.92
CA LYS A 38 10.67 0.46 12.34
C LYS A 38 9.31 0.79 11.72
N LEU A 39 8.80 1.98 12.03
CA LEU A 39 7.57 2.48 11.43
C LEU A 39 7.71 2.59 9.91
N LEU A 40 6.80 1.91 9.20
CA LEU A 40 6.73 1.97 7.74
C LEU A 40 6.20 3.34 7.30
N ALA A 41 6.69 3.84 6.18
CA ALA A 41 6.29 5.15 5.66
C ALA A 41 4.78 5.27 5.42
N SER A 42 4.13 4.21 4.92
CA SER A 42 2.68 4.21 4.68
C SER A 42 1.87 4.33 5.99
N ILE A 43 2.33 3.66 7.05
CA ILE A 43 1.70 3.67 8.36
C ILE A 43 1.98 5.00 9.07
N GLY A 44 3.19 5.54 8.96
CA GLY A 44 3.51 6.86 9.50
C GLY A 44 2.66 7.97 8.86
N ILE A 45 2.42 7.89 7.56
CA ILE A 45 1.47 8.77 6.87
C ILE A 45 0.06 8.58 7.44
N ALA A 46 -0.46 7.35 7.51
CA ALA A 46 -1.80 7.10 8.04
C ALA A 46 -1.99 7.56 9.50
N LEU A 47 -0.95 7.46 10.32
CA LEU A 47 -0.96 7.90 11.71
C LEU A 47 -0.94 9.43 11.83
N ALA A 48 -0.04 10.11 11.10
CA ALA A 48 0.00 11.57 11.08
C ALA A 48 -1.37 12.15 10.68
N LEU A 49 -1.97 11.52 9.68
CA LEU A 49 -3.31 11.78 9.18
C LEU A 49 -4.41 11.58 10.24
N ALA A 50 -4.36 10.47 10.99
CA ALA A 50 -5.27 10.21 12.11
C ALA A 50 -5.17 11.29 13.19
N LEU A 51 -3.95 11.75 13.46
CA LEU A 51 -3.63 12.75 14.48
C LEU A 51 -3.86 14.20 14.01
N GLY A 52 -4.41 14.40 12.80
CA GLY A 52 -4.70 15.73 12.25
C GLY A 52 -3.50 16.48 11.67
N ASP A 53 -2.33 15.85 11.57
CA ASP A 53 -1.15 16.43 10.91
C ASP A 53 -1.22 16.22 9.38
N THR A 54 -1.41 17.32 8.66
CA THR A 54 -1.50 17.33 7.19
C THR A 54 -0.18 17.72 6.51
N ASN A 55 0.86 18.10 7.27
CA ASN A 55 2.16 18.49 6.70
C ASN A 55 2.86 17.39 5.89
N PRO A 56 2.97 16.12 6.36
CA PRO A 56 3.60 15.07 5.57
C PRO A 56 2.80 14.69 4.31
N CYS A 57 1.57 15.19 4.20
CA CYS A 57 0.56 14.70 3.27
C CYS A 57 0.00 15.78 2.35
N LYS A 58 0.58 16.99 2.24
CA LYS A 58 0.01 18.06 1.39
C LYS A 58 -0.34 17.61 -0.04
N ASN A 59 0.41 16.66 -0.61
CA ASN A 59 0.14 16.10 -1.94
C ASN A 59 -0.68 14.79 -1.93
N VAL A 60 -0.77 14.09 -0.80
CA VAL A 60 -1.46 12.80 -0.63
C VAL A 60 -2.88 12.99 -0.06
N CYS A 61 -3.09 14.01 0.77
CA CYS A 61 -4.38 14.41 1.36
C CYS A 61 -5.44 14.79 0.33
N LEU A 62 -5.02 15.18 -0.88
CA LEU A 62 -5.91 15.78 -1.88
C LEU A 62 -6.47 14.76 -2.89
N SER A 63 -6.05 13.50 -2.83
CA SER A 63 -6.42 12.49 -3.83
C SER A 63 -7.01 11.22 -3.20
N LYS A 64 -7.94 10.61 -3.94
CA LYS A 64 -8.42 9.24 -3.68
C LYS A 64 -7.22 8.30 -3.69
N THR A 65 -6.98 7.60 -2.59
CA THR A 65 -5.82 6.71 -2.44
C THR A 65 -6.28 5.25 -2.42
N SER A 66 -5.72 4.44 -3.32
CA SER A 66 -5.89 2.99 -3.33
C SER A 66 -5.12 2.36 -2.17
N MET A 67 -5.79 1.51 -1.40
CA MET A 67 -5.24 0.83 -0.23
C MET A 67 -5.36 -0.69 -0.34
N VAL A 68 -4.48 -1.38 0.39
CA VAL A 68 -4.49 -2.84 0.50
C VAL A 68 -3.99 -3.27 1.88
N HIS A 69 -4.54 -4.35 2.42
CA HIS A 69 -4.02 -4.95 3.65
C HIS A 69 -2.73 -5.73 3.35
N PRO A 70 -1.69 -5.67 4.20
CA PRO A 70 -0.43 -6.40 3.96
C PRO A 70 -0.65 -7.92 3.79
N ASP A 71 -1.59 -8.51 4.54
CA ASP A 71 -1.91 -9.94 4.40
C ASP A 71 -2.54 -10.30 3.05
N ASP A 72 -3.30 -9.39 2.42
CA ASP A 72 -3.83 -9.61 1.07
C ASP A 72 -2.70 -9.65 0.05
N VAL A 73 -1.71 -8.77 0.22
CA VAL A 73 -0.51 -8.76 -0.62
C VAL A 73 0.26 -10.08 -0.46
N ALA A 74 0.46 -10.54 0.78
CA ALA A 74 1.11 -11.82 1.04
C ALA A 74 0.36 -13.00 0.41
N ARG A 75 -0.97 -13.06 0.58
CA ARG A 75 -1.82 -14.08 -0.04
C ARG A 75 -1.77 -14.02 -1.56
N ALA A 76 -1.76 -12.83 -2.16
CA ALA A 76 -1.66 -12.67 -3.60
C ALA A 76 -0.35 -13.23 -4.15
N HIS A 77 0.77 -13.03 -3.46
CA HIS A 77 2.06 -13.61 -3.86
C HIS A 77 2.02 -15.15 -3.80
N VAL A 78 1.52 -15.73 -2.71
CA VAL A 78 1.38 -17.19 -2.56
C VAL A 78 0.48 -17.75 -3.66
N TYR A 79 -0.69 -17.15 -3.85
CA TYR A 79 -1.65 -17.58 -4.87
C TYR A 79 -1.03 -17.55 -6.27
N LEU A 80 -0.40 -16.45 -6.67
CA LEU A 80 0.17 -16.33 -8.02
C LEU A 80 1.35 -17.28 -8.23
N PHE A 81 2.14 -17.55 -7.20
CA PHE A 81 3.22 -18.53 -7.26
C PHE A 81 2.69 -19.96 -7.45
N GLU A 82 1.56 -20.32 -6.83
CA GLU A 82 0.93 -21.63 -6.93
C GLU A 82 0.17 -21.87 -8.25
N HIS A 83 0.01 -20.85 -9.09
CA HIS A 83 -0.74 -20.92 -10.35
C HIS A 83 0.18 -20.74 -11.58
N PRO A 84 0.70 -21.82 -12.19
CA PRO A 84 1.65 -21.75 -13.31
C PRO A 84 1.13 -21.04 -14.59
N GLN A 85 -0.17 -20.80 -14.67
CA GLN A 85 -0.76 -20.04 -15.79
C GLN A 85 -0.72 -18.53 -15.57
N ALA A 86 -0.45 -18.06 -14.35
CA ALA A 86 -0.35 -16.64 -14.04
C ALA A 86 0.89 -16.06 -14.73
N LYS A 87 0.71 -15.06 -15.59
CA LYS A 87 1.80 -14.38 -16.31
C LYS A 87 1.61 -12.88 -16.30
N GLY A 88 2.71 -12.16 -16.22
CA GLY A 88 2.74 -10.71 -16.32
C GLY A 88 2.55 -10.01 -14.97
N ARG A 89 1.68 -9.00 -14.95
CA ARG A 89 1.61 -7.99 -13.88
C ARG A 89 0.23 -7.95 -13.24
N PHE A 90 0.19 -8.02 -11.91
CA PHE A 90 -1.05 -8.03 -11.14
C PHE A 90 -1.07 -6.87 -10.16
N ILE A 91 -2.11 -6.02 -10.25
CA ILE A 91 -2.35 -4.97 -9.27
C ILE A 91 -3.03 -5.60 -8.05
N CYS A 92 -2.44 -5.42 -6.88
CA CYS A 92 -3.01 -5.87 -5.61
C CYS A 92 -3.52 -4.65 -4.84
N SER A 93 -4.83 -4.41 -4.94
CA SER A 93 -5.52 -3.29 -4.28
C SER A 93 -6.92 -3.72 -3.88
N SER A 94 -7.38 -3.30 -2.70
CA SER A 94 -8.73 -3.61 -2.19
C SER A 94 -9.66 -2.43 -2.39
N ASP A 95 -9.37 -1.31 -1.72
CA ASP A 95 -10.30 -0.20 -1.60
C ASP A 95 -9.69 1.10 -2.08
N VAL A 96 -10.55 2.02 -2.51
CA VAL A 96 -10.17 3.39 -2.80
C VAL A 96 -10.85 4.27 -1.78
N ILE A 97 -10.06 4.86 -0.89
CA ILE A 97 -10.58 5.68 0.20
C ILE A 97 -10.06 7.11 0.08
N THR A 98 -10.91 8.08 0.39
CA THR A 98 -10.44 9.46 0.51
C THR A 98 -9.79 9.65 1.88
N PHE A 99 -8.88 10.61 1.97
CA PHE A 99 -8.29 10.96 3.25
C PHE A 99 -9.35 11.31 4.33
N LYS A 100 -10.41 12.01 3.94
CA LYS A 100 -11.53 12.37 4.83
C LYS A 100 -12.24 11.13 5.38
N ASP A 101 -12.45 10.12 4.54
CA ASP A 101 -13.10 8.87 4.94
C ASP A 101 -12.19 8.05 5.87
N THR A 102 -10.87 8.03 5.61
CA THR A 102 -9.89 7.39 6.50
C THR A 102 -9.86 8.05 7.87
N ALA A 103 -9.79 9.39 7.93
CA ALA A 103 -9.81 10.13 9.18
C ALA A 103 -11.09 9.90 9.98
N LYS A 104 -12.25 9.88 9.29
CA LYS A 104 -13.55 9.56 9.90
C LYS A 104 -13.59 8.13 10.46
N LEU A 105 -13.12 7.14 9.69
CA LEU A 105 -13.10 5.75 10.11
C LEU A 105 -12.16 5.54 11.31
N LEU A 106 -10.99 6.20 11.30
CA LEU A 106 -10.06 6.15 12.43
C LEU A 106 -10.63 6.84 13.67
N SER A 107 -11.32 7.97 13.57
CA SER A 107 -11.94 8.62 14.73
C SER A 107 -13.12 7.84 15.31
N GLU A 108 -13.89 7.13 14.48
CA GLU A 108 -14.95 6.24 14.96
C GLU A 108 -14.41 5.02 15.69
N ARG A 109 -13.26 4.48 15.27
CA ARG A 109 -12.64 3.26 15.81
C ARG A 109 -11.70 3.51 16.98
N LEU A 110 -11.04 4.66 17.00
CA LEU A 110 -10.06 5.05 18.02
C LEU A 110 -10.65 6.03 19.04
N ARG A 111 -11.90 5.86 19.46
CA ARG A 111 -12.59 6.75 20.42
C ARG A 111 -11.83 6.97 21.73
N GLU A 112 -10.93 6.07 22.11
CA GLU A 112 -10.09 6.17 23.31
C GLU A 112 -8.76 6.90 23.10
N LEU A 113 -8.34 7.15 21.86
CA LEU A 113 -7.26 8.09 21.58
C LEU A 113 -7.87 9.50 21.46
N PRO A 114 -7.35 10.50 22.19
CA PRO A 114 -7.67 11.89 21.92
C PRO A 114 -7.01 12.28 20.60
N LEU A 115 -7.64 11.90 19.48
CA LEU A 115 -7.28 12.47 18.19
C LEU A 115 -7.55 13.97 18.30
N PRO A 116 -6.59 14.84 17.93
CA PRO A 116 -6.85 16.27 17.80
C PRO A 116 -7.87 16.42 16.66
N LEU A 117 -9.15 16.42 17.00
CA LEU A 117 -10.20 16.92 16.12
C LEU A 117 -9.95 18.43 16.04
N SER A 118 -9.12 18.86 15.10
CA SER A 118 -8.83 20.28 14.94
C SER A 118 -10.08 21.04 14.52
N ARG A 119 -10.30 22.15 15.22
CA ARG A 119 -11.31 23.20 15.02
C ARG A 119 -11.36 23.74 13.59
#